data_AF-A0A4R1V0Q1-F1
#
_entry.id   AF-A0A4R1V0Q1-F1
#
_cell.length_a   1.000
_cell.length_b   1.000
_cell.length_c   1.000
_cell.angle_alpha   90.00
_cell.angle_beta   90.00
_cell.angle_gamma   90.00
#
_symmetry.space_group_name_H-M   'P 1'
#
loop_
_entity.id
_entity.type
_entity.pdbx_description
1 polymer ?
#
loop_
_entity_poly.entity_id
_entity_poly.type
_entity_poly.pdbx_seq_one_letter_code
_entity_poly.pdbx_strand_id
1 'polypeptide(L)'
;MWAPGMSVSQLNQVALDSGRFPNVTARRLRNVISECFSPRYLISNGAPAQHLKILSRNVSGSDLSQILLLFTARANPILSDFIRDVYWSRYAGGYAEISTVDARAFVERAIDDGKTAIRWSESTVRRVSAYLTGCCADYGLLERGTRSSRRILPLRISHLASAYLAYDLHFAGVGDNALLAHPDWQLFGLAREDVLEELKKLSLKGHVIVQAAGDVVRISWKQPSMEALCDVLSQG
;
A
#
# COMPACT_ATOMS: atom_id res chain seq x y z
N MET A 1 -8.15 7.10 16.98
CA MET A 1 -9.52 6.92 17.48
C MET A 1 -9.83 5.44 17.66
N TRP A 2 -9.62 4.61 16.64
CA TRP A 2 -9.79 3.16 16.77
C TRP A 2 -8.96 2.54 17.92
N ALA A 3 -9.53 1.51 18.53
CA ALA A 3 -8.91 0.63 19.52
C ALA A 3 -9.33 -0.84 19.26
N PRO A 4 -8.52 -1.82 19.70
CA PRO A 4 -8.85 -3.24 19.55
C PRO A 4 -10.26 -3.57 20.05
N GLY A 5 -10.96 -4.43 19.30
CA GLY A 5 -12.34 -4.83 19.61
C GLY A 5 -13.44 -3.85 19.18
N MET A 6 -13.11 -2.64 18.72
CA MET A 6 -14.12 -1.72 18.18
C MET A 6 -14.68 -2.21 16.85
N SER A 7 -16.01 -2.35 16.77
CA SER A 7 -16.72 -2.58 15.52
C SER A 7 -16.69 -1.36 14.59
N VAL A 8 -16.98 -1.56 13.30
CA VAL A 8 -17.10 -0.49 12.30
C VAL A 8 -18.14 0.55 12.71
N SER A 9 -19.26 0.10 13.29
CA SER A 9 -20.33 0.99 13.78
C SER A 9 -19.86 1.84 14.96
N GLN A 10 -19.19 1.23 15.95
CA GLN A 10 -18.62 1.96 17.09
C GLN A 10 -17.55 2.96 16.65
N LEU A 11 -16.66 2.57 15.72
CA LEU A 11 -15.66 3.49 15.17
C LEU A 11 -16.32 4.68 14.45
N ASN A 12 -17.38 4.44 13.68
CA ASN A 12 -18.13 5.50 13.03
C ASN A 12 -18.77 6.47 14.04
N GLN A 13 -19.36 5.94 15.10
CA GLN A 13 -19.94 6.77 16.16
C GLN A 13 -18.87 7.62 16.86
N VAL A 14 -17.76 7.01 17.27
CA VAL A 14 -16.62 7.73 17.88
C VAL A 14 -16.06 8.79 16.94
N ALA A 15 -15.97 8.51 15.63
CA ALA A 15 -15.49 9.47 14.65
C ALA A 15 -16.42 10.67 14.49
N LEU A 16 -17.75 10.45 14.47
CA LEU A 16 -18.76 11.51 14.44
C LEU A 16 -18.67 12.39 15.69
N ASP A 17 -18.62 11.76 16.86
CA ASP A 17 -18.63 12.46 18.15
C ASP A 17 -17.31 13.21 18.42
N SER A 18 -16.23 12.84 17.72
CA SER A 18 -14.90 13.44 17.92
C SER A 18 -14.78 14.90 17.46
N GLY A 19 -15.65 15.37 16.55
CA GLY A 19 -15.53 16.67 15.90
C GLY A 19 -14.31 16.85 14.98
N ARG A 20 -13.52 15.79 14.73
CA ARG A 20 -12.25 15.86 13.97
C ARG A 20 -12.41 15.92 12.45
N PHE A 21 -13.64 15.83 11.95
CA PHE A 21 -13.96 15.83 10.51
C PHE A 21 -14.97 16.92 10.12
N PRO A 22 -14.69 18.20 10.39
CA PRO A 22 -15.67 19.28 10.23
C PRO A 22 -16.14 19.47 8.78
N ASN A 23 -15.33 19.09 7.80
CA ASN A 23 -15.61 19.26 6.37
C ASN A 23 -16.16 17.98 5.70
N VAL A 24 -16.53 16.97 6.48
CA VAL A 24 -17.00 15.67 5.96
C VAL A 24 -18.41 15.40 6.47
N THR A 25 -19.36 15.24 5.55
CA THR A 25 -20.74 14.86 5.94
C THR A 25 -20.76 13.52 6.67
N ALA A 26 -21.70 13.32 7.59
CA ALA A 26 -21.84 12.06 8.33
C ALA A 26 -21.95 10.82 7.41
N ARG A 27 -22.66 10.96 6.28
CA ARG A 27 -22.73 9.93 5.25
C ARG A 27 -21.36 9.63 4.64
N ARG A 28 -20.60 10.67 4.24
CA ARG A 28 -19.28 10.47 3.66
C ARG A 28 -18.30 9.87 4.67
N LEU A 29 -18.35 10.28 5.94
CA LEU A 29 -17.53 9.71 7.00
C LEU A 29 -17.82 8.21 7.20
N ARG A 30 -19.10 7.83 7.23
CA ARG A 30 -19.52 6.43 7.26
C ARG A 30 -18.91 5.64 6.11
N ASN A 31 -19.05 6.12 4.87
CA ASN A 31 -18.49 5.44 3.70
C ASN A 31 -16.96 5.33 3.79
N VAL A 32 -16.25 6.37 4.22
CA VAL A 32 -14.79 6.31 4.42
C VAL A 32 -14.43 5.22 5.43
N ILE A 33 -15.18 5.10 6.52
CA ILE A 33 -14.92 4.09 7.55
C ILE A 33 -15.25 2.68 7.06
N SER A 34 -16.42 2.46 6.45
CA SER A 34 -16.88 1.14 6.04
C SER A 34 -16.24 0.64 4.74
N GLU A 35 -16.00 1.52 3.77
CA GLU A 35 -15.55 1.16 2.42
C GLU A 35 -14.05 1.40 2.20
N CYS A 36 -13.39 2.21 3.04
CA CYS A 36 -11.95 2.48 2.90
C CYS A 36 -11.15 2.02 4.12
N PHE A 37 -11.43 2.51 5.32
CA PHE A 37 -10.63 2.22 6.51
C PHE A 37 -10.76 0.75 6.94
N SER A 38 -11.99 0.25 7.06
CA SER A 38 -12.25 -1.11 7.55
C SER A 38 -11.62 -2.20 6.66
N PRO A 39 -11.84 -2.22 5.33
CA PRO A 39 -11.29 -3.28 4.48
C PRO A 39 -9.76 -3.26 4.40
N ARG A 40 -9.14 -2.10 4.68
CA ARG A 40 -7.68 -1.94 4.64
C ARG A 40 -7.01 -2.30 5.96
N TYR A 41 -7.60 -1.90 7.09
CA TYR A 41 -6.88 -1.88 8.37
C TYR A 41 -7.53 -2.68 9.49
N LEU A 42 -8.79 -3.10 9.34
CA LEU A 42 -9.50 -3.93 10.34
C LEU A 42 -9.47 -5.43 10.01
N ILE A 43 -8.70 -5.83 9.00
CA ILE A 43 -8.35 -7.23 8.73
C ILE A 43 -7.47 -7.80 9.85
N SER A 44 -7.39 -9.13 9.94
CA SER A 44 -6.55 -9.81 10.93
C SER A 44 -6.74 -9.26 12.35
N ASN A 45 -8.01 -9.11 12.77
CA ASN A 45 -8.40 -8.53 14.05
C ASN A 45 -7.89 -7.09 14.31
N GLY A 46 -7.61 -6.32 13.26
CA GLY A 46 -7.17 -4.94 13.36
C GLY A 46 -5.66 -4.76 13.56
N ALA A 47 -4.87 -5.80 13.32
CA ALA A 47 -3.40 -5.73 13.43
C ALA A 47 -2.81 -4.56 12.62
N PRO A 48 -3.16 -4.32 11.33
CA PRO A 48 -2.63 -3.16 10.61
C PRO A 48 -2.98 -1.81 11.23
N ALA A 49 -4.21 -1.65 11.74
CA ALA A 49 -4.61 -0.43 12.42
C ALA A 49 -3.81 -0.20 13.72
N GLN A 50 -3.48 -1.27 14.44
CA GLN A 50 -2.64 -1.22 15.62
C GLN A 50 -1.19 -0.83 15.27
N HIS A 51 -0.59 -1.47 14.27
CA HIS A 51 0.77 -1.17 13.82
C HIS A 51 0.89 0.29 13.35
N LEU A 52 -0.04 0.75 12.50
CA LEU A 52 -0.06 2.13 12.00
C LEU A 52 -0.21 3.14 13.15
N LYS A 53 -0.95 2.80 14.21
CA LYS A 53 -1.10 3.65 15.40
C LYS A 53 0.20 3.77 16.20
N ILE A 54 1.00 2.70 16.28
CA ILE A 54 2.34 2.74 16.89
C ILE A 54 3.26 3.62 16.05
N LEU A 55 3.38 3.33 14.75
CA LEU A 55 4.27 4.02 13.83
C LEU A 55 3.93 5.51 13.70
N SER A 56 2.65 5.88 13.62
CA SER A 56 2.20 7.26 13.41
C SER A 56 2.65 8.29 14.46
N ARG A 57 3.19 7.84 15.59
CA ARG A 57 3.65 8.73 16.66
C ARG A 57 4.96 9.44 16.31
N ASN A 58 5.89 8.71 15.69
CA ASN A 58 7.27 9.13 15.52
C ASN A 58 7.78 9.02 14.07
N VAL A 59 7.01 8.38 13.19
CA VAL A 59 7.40 8.13 11.80
C VAL A 59 6.92 9.26 10.88
N SER A 60 7.72 9.58 9.86
CA SER A 60 7.37 10.60 8.87
C SER A 60 6.08 10.25 8.12
N GLY A 61 5.33 11.27 7.69
CA GLY A 61 4.12 11.06 6.89
C GLY A 61 4.39 10.35 5.55
N SER A 62 5.57 10.53 4.96
CA SER A 62 5.98 9.89 3.71
C SER A 62 6.32 8.40 3.88
N ASP A 63 6.91 8.00 5.01
CA ASP A 63 7.15 6.58 5.26
C ASP A 63 5.84 5.86 5.59
N LEU A 64 5.00 6.52 6.39
CA LEU A 64 3.67 6.00 6.72
C LEU A 64 2.81 5.87 5.46
N SER A 65 2.90 6.82 4.51
CA SER A 65 2.13 6.76 3.26
C SER A 65 2.47 5.53 2.42
N GLN A 66 3.69 5.01 2.46
CA GLN A 66 4.06 3.78 1.75
C GLN A 66 3.43 2.52 2.36
N ILE A 67 3.31 2.44 3.69
CA ILE A 67 2.56 1.35 4.34
C ILE A 67 1.06 1.50 4.04
N LEU A 68 0.53 2.73 4.04
CA LEU A 68 -0.86 2.97 3.67
C LEU A 68 -1.15 2.61 2.19
N LEU A 69 -0.18 2.83 1.30
CA LEU A 69 -0.24 2.40 -0.11
C LEU A 69 -0.35 0.88 -0.20
N LEU A 70 0.50 0.14 0.51
CA LEU A 70 0.49 -1.32 0.55
C LEU A 70 -0.91 -1.87 0.88
N PHE A 71 -1.49 -1.45 2.00
CA PHE A 71 -2.83 -1.92 2.40
C PHE A 71 -3.93 -1.44 1.46
N THR A 72 -3.78 -0.26 0.85
CA THR A 72 -4.74 0.23 -0.13
C THR A 72 -4.72 -0.61 -1.41
N ALA A 73 -3.53 -0.97 -1.90
CA ALA A 73 -3.36 -1.83 -3.06
C ALA A 73 -3.88 -3.26 -2.80
N ARG A 74 -3.59 -3.84 -1.62
CA ARG A 74 -4.12 -5.15 -1.22
C ARG A 74 -5.66 -5.16 -1.16
N ALA A 75 -6.28 -4.10 -0.64
CA ALA A 75 -7.74 -3.98 -0.62
C ALA A 75 -8.36 -3.61 -1.98
N ASN A 76 -7.57 -3.14 -2.94
CA ASN A 76 -8.02 -2.71 -4.26
C ASN A 76 -7.12 -3.29 -5.35
N PRO A 77 -7.34 -4.56 -5.77
CA PRO A 77 -6.47 -5.24 -6.73
C PRO A 77 -6.25 -4.47 -8.03
N ILE A 78 -7.28 -3.79 -8.54
CA ILE A 78 -7.17 -2.94 -9.74
C ILE A 78 -6.17 -1.79 -9.59
N LEU A 79 -5.98 -1.24 -8.38
CA LEU A 79 -4.95 -0.24 -8.11
C LEU A 79 -3.56 -0.90 -8.11
N SER A 80 -3.43 -2.08 -7.51
CA SER A 80 -2.17 -2.84 -7.53
C SER A 80 -1.75 -3.15 -8.97
N ASP A 81 -2.67 -3.64 -9.79
CA ASP A 81 -2.44 -3.93 -11.21
C ASP A 81 -2.07 -2.65 -11.97
N PHE A 82 -2.79 -1.55 -11.77
CA PHE A 82 -2.48 -0.29 -12.42
C PHE A 82 -1.07 0.23 -12.09
N ILE A 83 -0.64 0.11 -10.83
CA ILE A 83 0.70 0.53 -10.41
C ILE A 83 1.76 -0.33 -11.10
N ARG A 84 1.59 -1.66 -11.09
CA ARG A 84 2.54 -2.61 -11.69
C ARG A 84 2.62 -2.48 -13.20
N ASP A 85 1.47 -2.44 -13.87
CA ASP A 85 1.39 -2.61 -15.31
C ASP A 85 1.45 -1.29 -16.07
N VAL A 86 0.96 -0.19 -15.47
CA VAL A 86 0.90 1.12 -16.13
C VAL A 86 1.94 2.07 -15.57
N TYR A 87 1.95 2.28 -14.25
CA TYR A 87 2.86 3.26 -13.65
C TYR A 87 4.34 2.87 -13.87
N TRP A 88 4.73 1.66 -13.48
CA TRP A 88 6.12 1.23 -13.61
C TRP A 88 6.54 1.07 -15.07
N SER A 89 5.65 0.61 -15.94
CA SER A 89 5.90 0.55 -17.40
C SER A 89 6.18 1.94 -17.98
N ARG A 90 5.36 2.94 -17.63
CA ARG A 90 5.55 4.33 -18.08
C ARG A 90 6.80 4.97 -17.49
N TYR A 91 7.06 4.74 -16.21
CA TYR A 91 8.26 5.25 -15.55
C TYR A 91 9.53 4.69 -16.19
N ALA A 92 9.61 3.36 -16.35
CA ALA A 92 10.76 2.69 -16.98
C ALA A 92 10.92 3.07 -18.45
N GLY A 93 9.82 3.34 -19.15
CA GLY A 93 9.83 3.85 -20.53
C GLY A 93 10.25 5.31 -20.67
N GLY A 94 10.55 6.02 -19.59
CA GLY A 94 10.98 7.43 -19.62
C GLY A 94 9.86 8.44 -19.91
N TYR A 95 8.60 8.04 -19.76
CA TYR A 95 7.47 8.95 -19.92
C TYR A 95 7.47 9.99 -18.79
N ALA A 96 7.15 11.23 -19.12
CA ALA A 96 7.07 12.30 -18.13
C ALA A 96 5.75 12.29 -17.34
N GLU A 97 4.67 11.74 -17.92
CA GLU A 97 3.31 11.89 -17.40
C GLU A 97 2.46 10.62 -17.57
N ILE A 98 1.42 10.49 -16.75
CA ILE A 98 0.32 9.54 -16.92
C ILE A 98 -1.00 10.31 -16.95
N SER A 99 -1.80 10.03 -17.98
CA SER A 99 -3.08 10.69 -18.22
C SER A 99 -4.28 9.84 -17.80
N THR A 100 -5.44 10.47 -17.71
CA THR A 100 -6.72 9.77 -17.54
C THR A 100 -7.06 8.87 -18.73
N VAL A 101 -6.50 9.14 -19.93
CA VAL A 101 -6.66 8.28 -21.10
C VAL A 101 -5.91 6.97 -20.89
N ASP A 102 -4.70 7.00 -20.34
CA ASP A 102 -3.93 5.80 -20.02
C ASP A 102 -4.65 4.92 -18.98
N ALA A 103 -5.19 5.56 -17.94
CA ALA A 103 -6.00 4.87 -16.93
C ALA A 103 -7.33 4.34 -17.49
N ARG A 104 -7.94 5.02 -18.46
CA ARG A 104 -9.15 4.54 -19.14
C ARG A 104 -8.85 3.33 -20.01
N ALA A 105 -7.80 3.39 -20.83
CA ALA A 105 -7.38 2.28 -21.68
C ALA A 105 -7.04 1.03 -20.87
N PHE A 106 -6.39 1.20 -19.70
CA PHE A 106 -6.14 0.09 -18.76
C PHE A 106 -7.44 -0.54 -18.26
N VAL A 107 -8.41 0.26 -17.80
CA VAL A 107 -9.69 -0.24 -17.29
C VAL A 107 -10.51 -0.93 -18.39
N GLU A 108 -10.59 -0.32 -19.58
CA GLU A 108 -11.33 -0.88 -20.72
C GLU A 108 -10.72 -2.22 -21.16
N ARG A 109 -9.38 -2.31 -21.26
CA ARG A 109 -8.71 -3.59 -21.55
C ARG A 109 -9.01 -4.65 -20.50
N ALA A 110 -8.96 -4.30 -19.22
CA ALA A 110 -9.28 -5.25 -18.15
C ALA A 110 -10.74 -5.74 -18.21
N ILE A 111 -11.68 -4.91 -18.66
CA ILE A 111 -13.07 -5.29 -18.89
C ILE A 111 -13.16 -6.27 -20.08
N ASP A 112 -12.49 -5.94 -21.19
CA ASP A 112 -12.49 -6.78 -22.39
C ASP A 112 -11.78 -8.13 -22.16
N ASP A 113 -10.76 -8.17 -21.30
CA ASP A 113 -10.07 -9.38 -20.83
C ASP A 113 -10.90 -10.21 -19.83
N GLY A 114 -12.12 -9.77 -19.47
CA GLY A 114 -13.00 -10.49 -18.56
C GLY A 114 -12.59 -10.45 -17.08
N LYS A 115 -11.72 -9.51 -16.67
CA LYS A 115 -11.30 -9.35 -15.26
C LYS A 115 -12.38 -8.76 -14.34
N THR A 116 -13.53 -8.38 -14.90
CA THR A 116 -14.68 -7.82 -14.16
C THR A 116 -15.88 -8.75 -14.27
N ALA A 117 -16.64 -8.90 -13.18
CA ALA A 117 -17.81 -9.78 -13.15
C ALA A 117 -18.94 -9.32 -14.08
N ILE A 118 -19.04 -8.01 -14.31
CA ILE A 118 -20.01 -7.39 -15.22
C ILE A 118 -19.32 -6.29 -16.01
N ARG A 119 -19.79 -6.07 -17.24
CA ARG A 119 -19.35 -4.91 -18.04
C ARG A 119 -19.78 -3.63 -17.33
N TRP A 120 -18.83 -2.74 -17.08
CA TRP A 120 -19.09 -1.47 -16.41
C TRP A 120 -19.67 -0.42 -17.36
N SER A 121 -20.52 0.46 -16.82
CA SER A 121 -20.98 1.66 -17.52
C SER A 121 -19.84 2.64 -17.79
N GLU A 122 -19.97 3.49 -18.80
CA GLU A 122 -18.98 4.55 -19.07
C GLU A 122 -18.74 5.45 -17.86
N SER A 123 -19.80 5.79 -17.11
CA SER A 123 -19.70 6.58 -15.89
C SER A 123 -18.86 5.90 -14.81
N THR A 124 -18.93 4.56 -14.71
CA THR A 124 -18.13 3.76 -13.79
C THR A 124 -16.69 3.69 -14.25
N VAL A 125 -16.44 3.44 -15.53
CA VAL A 125 -15.08 3.46 -16.12
C VAL A 125 -14.41 4.79 -15.84
N ARG A 126 -15.07 5.92 -16.16
CA ARG A 126 -14.53 7.27 -15.91
C ARG A 126 -14.20 7.49 -14.43
N ARG A 127 -15.07 7.07 -13.52
CA ARG A 127 -14.86 7.23 -12.07
C ARG A 127 -13.67 6.40 -11.58
N VAL A 128 -13.56 5.15 -12.03
CA VAL A 128 -12.45 4.25 -11.64
C VAL A 128 -11.13 4.77 -12.21
N SER A 129 -11.08 5.20 -13.47
CA SER A 129 -9.86 5.76 -14.07
C SER A 129 -9.39 7.03 -13.35
N ALA A 130 -10.31 7.92 -12.96
CA ALA A 130 -9.98 9.09 -12.15
C ALA A 130 -9.50 8.71 -10.73
N TYR A 131 -10.11 7.68 -10.13
CA TYR A 131 -9.68 7.14 -8.84
C TYR A 131 -8.26 6.58 -8.88
N LEU A 132 -7.88 5.85 -9.93
CA LEU A 132 -6.55 5.27 -10.08
C LEU A 132 -5.46 6.34 -10.10
N THR A 133 -5.59 7.35 -10.97
CA THR A 133 -4.60 8.44 -11.05
C THR A 133 -4.62 9.33 -9.80
N GLY A 134 -5.80 9.53 -9.18
CA GLY A 134 -5.94 10.22 -7.91
C GLY A 134 -5.20 9.51 -6.78
N CYS A 135 -5.38 8.20 -6.62
CA CYS A 135 -4.69 7.41 -5.60
C CYS A 135 -3.18 7.43 -5.79
N CYS A 136 -2.70 7.27 -7.03
CA CYS A 136 -1.27 7.39 -7.31
C CYS A 136 -0.73 8.78 -6.89
N ALA A 137 -1.51 9.84 -7.07
CA ALA A 137 -1.11 11.17 -6.61
C ALA A 137 -1.12 11.33 -5.08
N ASP A 138 -2.12 10.76 -4.40
CA ASP A 138 -2.22 10.79 -2.94
C ASP A 138 -1.03 10.09 -2.29
N TYR A 139 -0.56 8.99 -2.89
CA TYR A 139 0.61 8.21 -2.43
C TYR A 139 1.96 8.68 -3.00
N GLY A 140 1.99 9.76 -3.79
CA GLY A 140 3.23 10.37 -4.27
C GLY A 140 3.89 9.68 -5.47
N LEU A 141 3.17 8.82 -6.18
CA LEU A 141 3.59 8.27 -7.48
C LEU A 141 3.36 9.29 -8.61
N LEU A 142 2.34 10.13 -8.49
CA LEU A 142 2.00 11.17 -9.45
C LEU A 142 1.93 12.53 -8.76
N GLU A 143 2.07 13.62 -9.53
CA GLU A 143 1.88 14.96 -8.97
C GLU A 143 0.45 15.17 -8.46
N ARG A 144 0.34 15.97 -7.39
CA ARG A 144 -0.92 16.28 -6.71
C ARG A 144 -1.79 17.27 -7.50
N GLY A 145 -3.06 17.38 -7.10
CA GLY A 145 -4.05 18.28 -7.67
C GLY A 145 -5.03 17.59 -8.62
N THR A 146 -6.05 18.30 -9.11
CA THR A 146 -7.00 17.73 -10.07
C THR A 146 -6.48 18.00 -11.48
N ARG A 147 -6.02 16.96 -12.18
CA ARG A 147 -5.47 17.08 -13.54
C ARG A 147 -5.87 15.89 -14.40
N SER A 148 -6.05 16.13 -15.69
CA SER A 148 -6.26 15.09 -16.71
C SER A 148 -4.96 14.39 -17.10
N SER A 149 -3.81 15.05 -16.90
CA SER A 149 -2.47 14.48 -17.03
C SER A 149 -1.64 14.85 -15.81
N ARG A 150 -0.89 13.90 -15.26
CA ARG A 150 -0.08 14.10 -14.07
C ARG A 150 1.36 13.70 -14.34
N ARG A 151 2.30 14.57 -13.99
CA ARG A 151 3.72 14.24 -13.98
C ARG A 151 4.01 13.03 -13.08
N ILE A 152 4.83 12.11 -13.58
CA ILE A 152 5.33 10.96 -12.85
C ILE A 152 6.37 11.41 -11.82
N LEU A 153 6.25 10.93 -10.59
CA LEU A 153 7.18 11.18 -9.50
C LEU A 153 7.91 9.88 -9.16
N PRO A 154 9.25 9.86 -9.11
CA PRO A 154 9.98 8.67 -8.70
C PRO A 154 9.57 8.20 -7.30
N LEU A 155 9.25 6.91 -7.17
CA LEU A 155 8.99 6.26 -5.89
C LEU A 155 10.18 5.34 -5.55
N ARG A 156 10.72 5.48 -4.34
CA ARG A 156 11.68 4.53 -3.78
C ARG A 156 11.12 4.00 -2.47
N ILE A 157 11.20 2.69 -2.26
CA ILE A 157 10.81 2.12 -0.98
C ILE A 157 11.68 2.72 0.13
N SER A 158 11.04 3.10 1.23
CA SER A 158 11.73 3.52 2.45
C SER A 158 12.24 2.30 3.20
N HIS A 159 13.27 2.50 4.02
CA HIS A 159 13.74 1.48 4.97
C HIS A 159 12.60 0.93 5.83
N LEU A 160 11.75 1.84 6.32
CA LEU A 160 10.64 1.50 7.19
C LEU A 160 9.58 0.65 6.48
N ALA A 161 9.18 1.02 5.26
CA ALA A 161 8.22 0.24 4.48
C ALA A 161 8.80 -1.12 4.06
N SER A 162 10.09 -1.17 3.72
CA SER A 162 10.80 -2.42 3.39
C SER A 162 10.83 -3.37 4.58
N ALA A 163 11.23 -2.88 5.77
CA ALA A 163 11.23 -3.67 6.99
C ALA A 163 9.81 -4.15 7.36
N TYR A 164 8.83 -3.25 7.29
CA TYR A 164 7.44 -3.58 7.57
C TYR A 164 6.92 -4.68 6.63
N LEU A 165 7.10 -4.53 5.32
CA LEU A 165 6.61 -5.49 4.34
C LEU A 165 7.29 -6.86 4.48
N ALA A 166 8.61 -6.89 4.70
CA ALA A 166 9.34 -8.14 4.91
C ALA A 166 8.78 -8.93 6.11
N TYR A 167 8.62 -8.27 7.25
CA TYR A 167 8.10 -8.92 8.45
C TYR A 167 6.61 -9.25 8.36
N ASP A 168 5.81 -8.40 7.71
CA ASP A 168 4.38 -8.66 7.48
C ASP A 168 4.19 -9.95 6.65
N LEU A 169 5.01 -10.15 5.61
CA LEU A 169 5.01 -11.39 4.83
C LEU A 169 5.53 -12.59 5.63
N HIS A 170 6.59 -12.41 6.42
CA HIS A 170 7.10 -13.46 7.30
C HIS A 170 6.03 -13.97 8.29
N PHE A 171 5.38 -13.06 9.00
CA PHE A 171 4.34 -13.41 9.97
C PHE A 171 3.03 -13.87 9.31
N ALA A 172 2.81 -13.56 8.03
CA ALA A 172 1.78 -14.19 7.21
C ALA A 172 2.14 -15.64 6.80
N GLY A 173 3.31 -16.15 7.16
CA GLY A 173 3.75 -17.52 6.87
C GLY A 173 4.38 -17.69 5.48
N VAL A 174 4.73 -16.59 4.80
CA VAL A 174 5.40 -16.65 3.50
C VAL A 174 6.85 -17.12 3.71
N GLY A 175 7.22 -18.24 3.09
CA GLY A 175 8.59 -18.76 3.16
C GLY A 175 9.60 -17.83 2.47
N ASP A 176 10.85 -17.81 2.96
CA ASP A 176 11.89 -16.86 2.56
C ASP A 176 12.04 -16.70 1.03
N ASN A 177 12.09 -17.80 0.27
CA ASN A 177 12.20 -17.71 -1.19
C ASN A 177 10.96 -17.11 -1.87
N ALA A 178 9.77 -17.40 -1.37
CA ALA A 178 8.52 -16.83 -1.89
C ALA A 178 8.37 -15.36 -1.49
N LEU A 179 8.88 -14.98 -0.32
CA LEU A 179 8.91 -13.59 0.16
C LEU A 179 9.67 -12.70 -0.82
N LEU A 180 10.84 -13.14 -1.30
CA LEU A 180 11.62 -12.37 -2.27
C LEU A 180 10.88 -12.15 -3.61
N ALA A 181 9.97 -13.04 -3.98
CA ALA A 181 9.19 -12.95 -5.22
C ALA A 181 7.77 -12.41 -4.99
N HIS A 182 7.44 -11.96 -3.79
CA HIS A 182 6.07 -11.59 -3.46
C HIS A 182 5.62 -10.36 -4.26
N PRO A 183 4.42 -10.36 -4.86
CA PRO A 183 3.95 -9.30 -5.76
C PRO A 183 3.83 -7.91 -5.10
N ASP A 184 3.75 -7.83 -3.78
CA ASP A 184 3.70 -6.55 -3.06
C ASP A 184 4.97 -5.71 -3.25
N TRP A 185 6.13 -6.34 -3.45
CA TRP A 185 7.38 -5.62 -3.72
C TRP A 185 7.32 -4.83 -5.04
N GLN A 186 6.54 -5.32 -6.00
CA GLN A 186 6.36 -4.67 -7.31
C GLN A 186 5.56 -3.38 -7.21
N LEU A 187 4.83 -3.12 -6.11
CA LEU A 187 4.26 -1.79 -5.84
C LEU A 187 5.34 -0.71 -5.80
N PHE A 188 6.56 -1.10 -5.40
CA PHE A 188 7.74 -0.25 -5.32
C PHE A 188 8.73 -0.48 -6.47
N GLY A 189 8.33 -1.23 -7.50
CA GLY A 189 9.14 -1.46 -8.70
C GLY A 189 10.30 -2.42 -8.48
N LEU A 190 10.27 -3.20 -7.39
CA LEU A 190 11.36 -4.10 -7.02
C LEU A 190 11.14 -5.49 -7.63
N ALA A 191 12.15 -5.97 -8.35
CA ALA A 191 12.28 -7.37 -8.73
C ALA A 191 12.90 -8.19 -7.58
N ARG A 192 12.95 -9.52 -7.75
CA ARG A 192 13.47 -10.45 -6.73
C ARG A 192 14.85 -10.06 -6.23
N GLU A 193 15.72 -9.66 -7.15
CA GLU A 193 17.10 -9.29 -6.89
C GLU A 193 17.18 -7.98 -6.11
N ASP A 194 16.33 -7.01 -6.44
CA ASP A 194 16.23 -5.74 -5.71
C ASP A 194 15.74 -5.98 -4.27
N VAL A 195 14.78 -6.90 -4.09
CA VAL A 195 14.30 -7.29 -2.75
C VAL A 195 15.42 -7.91 -1.93
N LEU A 196 16.26 -8.77 -2.52
CA LEU A 196 17.41 -9.33 -1.81
C LEU A 196 18.39 -8.23 -1.36
N GLU A 197 18.65 -7.23 -2.21
CA GLU A 197 19.48 -6.07 -1.83
C GLU A 197 18.84 -5.23 -0.73
N GLU A 198 17.52 -5.02 -0.75
CA GLU A 198 16.81 -4.37 0.34
C GLU A 198 16.91 -5.15 1.65
N LEU A 199 16.74 -6.49 1.62
CA LEU A 199 16.90 -7.34 2.80
C LEU A 199 18.34 -7.31 3.36
N LYS A 200 19.36 -7.21 2.49
CA LYS A 200 20.75 -7.00 2.93
C LYS A 200 20.91 -5.67 3.66
N LYS A 201 20.29 -4.59 3.18
CA LYS A 201 20.28 -3.28 3.88
C LYS A 201 19.59 -3.38 5.24
N LEU A 202 18.48 -4.13 5.34
CA LEU A 202 17.84 -4.43 6.63
C LEU A 202 18.76 -5.21 7.57
N SER A 203 19.58 -6.11 7.01
CA SER A 203 20.55 -6.88 7.79
C SER A 203 21.66 -6.01 8.37
N LEU A 204 22.18 -5.05 7.60
CA LEU A 204 23.17 -4.09 8.07
C LEU A 204 22.66 -3.22 9.24
N LYS A 205 21.35 -3.01 9.31
CA LYS A 205 20.67 -2.30 10.43
C LYS A 205 20.23 -3.23 11.55
N GLY A 206 20.61 -4.50 11.51
CA GLY A 206 20.34 -5.47 12.57
C GLY A 206 18.89 -5.93 12.67
N HIS A 207 18.06 -5.72 11.64
CA HIS A 207 16.68 -6.22 11.66
C HIS A 207 16.58 -7.69 11.29
N VAL A 208 17.46 -8.18 10.40
CA VAL A 208 17.45 -9.57 9.94
C VAL A 208 18.89 -10.08 9.74
N ILE A 209 19.06 -11.38 9.60
CA ILE A 209 20.29 -11.97 9.08
C ILE A 209 19.92 -12.70 7.79
N VAL A 210 20.55 -12.30 6.68
CA VAL A 210 20.31 -12.88 5.36
C VAL A 210 21.47 -13.78 4.99
N GLN A 211 21.17 -15.02 4.63
CA GLN A 211 22.13 -15.98 4.09
C GLN A 211 21.63 -16.40 2.71
N ALA A 212 22.43 -16.16 1.67
CA ALA A 212 22.10 -16.50 0.29
C ALA A 212 23.20 -17.39 -0.30
N ALA A 213 22.80 -18.52 -0.90
CA ALA A 213 23.67 -19.44 -1.60
C ALA A 213 22.96 -19.96 -2.85
N GLY A 214 23.45 -19.55 -4.04
CA GLY A 214 22.73 -19.79 -5.29
C GLY A 214 21.32 -19.18 -5.24
N ASP A 215 20.31 -19.98 -5.60
CA ASP A 215 18.91 -19.57 -5.58
C ASP A 215 18.25 -19.66 -4.20
N VAL A 216 18.94 -20.23 -3.21
CA VAL A 216 18.40 -20.47 -1.87
C VAL A 216 18.73 -19.28 -0.97
N VAL A 217 17.68 -18.66 -0.42
CA VAL A 217 17.79 -17.63 0.61
C VAL A 217 17.18 -18.15 1.92
N ARG A 218 17.89 -17.90 3.02
CA ARG A 218 17.43 -18.08 4.40
C ARG A 218 17.50 -16.76 5.15
N ILE A 219 16.41 -16.42 5.84
CA ILE A 219 16.28 -15.19 6.61
C ILE A 219 16.05 -15.57 8.07
N SER A 220 16.90 -15.04 8.96
CA SER A 220 16.66 -15.11 10.40
C SER A 220 16.15 -13.77 10.90
N TRP A 221 15.01 -13.81 11.57
CA TRP A 221 14.25 -12.64 12.01
C TRP A 221 14.60 -12.31 13.46
N LYS A 222 14.83 -11.02 13.75
CA LYS A 222 15.26 -10.56 15.08
C LYS A 222 14.09 -10.20 15.98
N GLN A 223 12.98 -9.73 15.40
CA GLN A 223 11.80 -9.32 16.14
C GLN A 223 10.81 -10.49 16.26
N PRO A 224 10.24 -10.75 17.44
CA PRO A 224 9.34 -11.88 17.67
C PRO A 224 7.90 -11.61 17.22
N SER A 225 7.54 -10.36 16.94
CA SER A 225 6.21 -9.97 16.46
C SER A 225 6.26 -8.68 15.63
N MET A 226 5.15 -8.38 14.93
CA MET A 226 4.99 -7.12 14.21
C MET A 226 4.97 -5.91 15.14
N GLU A 227 4.40 -6.04 16.34
CA GLU A 227 4.38 -4.98 17.34
C GLU A 227 5.80 -4.65 17.82
N ALA A 228 6.60 -5.67 18.13
CA ALA A 228 8.00 -5.49 18.51
C ALA A 228 8.81 -4.81 17.41
N LEU A 229 8.56 -5.17 16.14
CA LEU A 229 9.15 -4.47 15.00
C LEU A 229 8.69 -3.02 14.94
N CYS A 230 7.39 -2.74 15.06
CA CYS A 230 6.87 -1.38 14.99
C CYS A 230 7.44 -0.50 16.10
N ASP A 231 7.63 -1.04 17.31
CA ASP A 231 8.26 -0.33 18.41
C ASP A 231 9.70 0.06 18.05
N VAL A 232 10.50 -0.88 17.51
CA VAL A 232 11.88 -0.61 17.05
C VAL A 232 11.89 0.43 15.91
N LEU A 233 11.04 0.26 14.89
CA LEU A 233 10.97 1.18 13.74
C LEU A 233 10.50 2.59 14.15
N SER A 234 9.74 2.71 15.24
CA SER A 234 9.28 4.01 15.76
C SER A 234 10.32 4.78 16.57
N GLN A 235 11.47 4.15 16.88
CA GLN A 235 12.54 4.75 17.69
C GLN A 235 13.69 5.33 16.86
N GLY A 236 13.73 5.05 15.55
CA GLY A 236 14.76 5.54 14.62
C GLY A 236 15.76 4.46 14.22
#